data_AF-A0A7C4TI35-F1
#
_entry.id   AF-A0A7C4TI35-F1
#
_cell.length_a   1.000
_cell.length_b   1.000
_cell.length_c   1.000
_cell.angle_alpha   90.00
_cell.angle_beta   90.00
_cell.angle_gamma   90.00
#
_symmetry.space_group_name_H-M   'P 1'
#
loop_
_entity.id
_entity.type
_entity.pdbx_description
1 polymer ?
#
loop_
_entity_poly.entity_id
_entity_poly.type
_entity_poly.pdbx_seq_one_letter_code
_entity_poly.pdbx_strand_id
1 'polypeptide(L)' 'QEDGQGPDIGEQYKSAIFYSDEEEKKIAEKLIGILKEKGYNVVTKVLPVSKFYPAEDYHQDYYERKGQTPYCHIYQKKF' A
#
# COMPACT_ATOMS: atom_id res chain seq x y z
N GLN A 1 -4.00 -4.55 8.78
CA GLN A 1 -4.86 -5.73 8.56
C GLN A 1 -4.08 -6.70 7.68
N GLU A 2 -4.12 -7.99 7.97
CA GLU A 2 -3.28 -9.00 7.30
C GLU A 2 -3.84 -9.42 5.94
N ASP A 3 -5.17 -9.59 5.85
CA ASP A 3 -5.84 -10.17 4.67
C ASP A 3 -6.64 -9.18 3.83
N GLY A 4 -6.42 -7.87 3.99
CA GLY A 4 -7.12 -6.84 3.21
C GLY A 4 -7.02 -5.44 3.80
N GLN A 5 -7.92 -4.56 3.35
CA GLN A 5 -8.03 -3.16 3.78
C GLN A 5 -9.49 -2.75 4.02
N GLY A 6 -9.79 -2.26 5.22
CA GLY A 6 -11.15 -1.86 5.59
C GLY A 6 -12.14 -3.04 5.44
N PRO A 7 -13.24 -2.88 4.68
CA PRO A 7 -14.17 -3.97 4.38
C PRO A 7 -13.73 -4.85 3.20
N ASP A 8 -12.68 -4.47 2.46
CA ASP A 8 -12.23 -5.17 1.26
C ASP A 8 -11.20 -6.25 1.64
N ILE A 9 -11.61 -7.53 1.55
CA ILE A 9 -10.83 -8.71 1.97
C ILE A 9 -10.48 -9.57 0.75
N GLY A 10 -9.22 -10.00 0.65
CA GLY A 10 -8.71 -10.80 -0.47
C GLY A 10 -7.25 -10.51 -0.80
N GLU A 11 -6.61 -11.42 -1.55
CA GLU A 11 -5.19 -11.28 -1.94
C GLU A 11 -4.89 -9.96 -2.67
N GLN A 12 -5.83 -9.47 -3.47
CA GLN A 12 -5.72 -8.21 -4.22
C GLN A 12 -5.69 -6.95 -3.34
N TYR A 13 -6.07 -7.07 -2.06
CA TYR A 13 -6.12 -5.96 -1.10
C TYR A 13 -5.00 -6.03 -0.06
N LYS A 14 -4.08 -7.00 -0.17
CA LYS A 14 -2.97 -7.14 0.76
C LYS A 14 -1.96 -6.01 0.61
N SER A 15 -1.39 -5.59 1.74
CA SER A 15 -0.38 -4.55 1.77
C SER A 15 0.96 -5.05 1.23
N ALA A 16 1.47 -4.37 0.20
CA ALA A 16 2.79 -4.63 -0.37
C ALA A 16 3.46 -3.31 -0.83
N ILE A 17 4.80 -3.31 -0.80
CA ILE A 17 5.67 -2.32 -1.43
C ILE A 17 6.44 -3.06 -2.52
N PHE A 18 6.42 -2.52 -3.74
CA PHE A 18 7.17 -3.04 -4.88
C PHE A 18 8.40 -2.17 -5.13
N TYR A 19 9.60 -2.73 -4.98
CA TYR A 19 10.85 -2.00 -5.19
C TYR A 19 11.46 -2.29 -6.57
N SER A 20 12.05 -1.27 -7.18
CA SER A 20 12.74 -1.33 -8.46
C SER A 20 14.26 -1.48 -8.30
N ASP A 21 14.79 -1.06 -7.16
CA ASP A 21 16.21 -1.17 -6.81
C ASP A 21 16.45 -1.45 -5.32
N GLU A 22 17.72 -1.66 -4.97
CA GLU A 22 18.13 -1.96 -3.60
C GLU A 22 18.04 -0.76 -2.65
N GLU A 23 18.05 0.47 -3.16
CA GLU A 23 17.90 1.66 -2.32
C GLU A 23 16.46 1.79 -1.84
N GLU A 24 15.48 1.65 -2.75
CA GLU A 24 14.06 1.62 -2.43
C GLU A 24 13.72 0.52 -1.42
N LYS A 25 14.29 -0.68 -1.62
CA LYS A 25 14.13 -1.80 -0.69
C LYS A 25 14.64 -1.46 0.71
N LYS A 26 15.86 -0.94 0.83
CA LYS A 26 16.47 -0.58 2.11
C LYS A 26 15.66 0.50 2.83
N ILE A 27 15.16 1.50 2.10
CA ILE A 27 14.31 2.55 2.66
C ILE A 27 13.01 1.96 3.20
N ALA A 28 12.35 1.10 2.41
CA ALA A 28 11.10 0.44 2.83
C ALA A 28 11.30 -0.40 4.11
N GLU A 29 12.33 -1.25 4.14
CA GLU A 29 12.66 -2.10 5.28
C GLU A 29 13.01 -1.26 6.53
N LYS A 30 13.77 -0.17 6.36
CA LYS A 30 14.09 0.76 7.44
C LYS A 30 12.82 1.38 8.04
N LEU A 31 11.92 1.91 7.21
CA LEU A 31 10.70 2.56 7.67
C LEU A 31 9.75 1.56 8.37
N ILE A 32 9.64 0.33 7.84
CA ILE A 32 8.92 -0.77 8.50
C ILE A 32 9.53 -1.07 9.87
N GLY A 33 10.86 -1.10 9.99
CA GLY A 33 11.57 -1.26 11.25
C GLY A 33 11.19 -0.22 12.29
N ILE A 34 11.25 1.07 11.92
CA ILE A 34 10.89 2.18 12.83
C ILE A 34 9.41 2.07 13.28
N LEU A 35 8.49 1.68 12.39
CA LEU A 35 7.09 1.47 12.76
C LEU A 35 6.94 0.30 13.76
N LYS A 36 7.65 -0.81 13.54
CA LYS A 36 7.63 -1.95 14.47
C LYS A 36 8.21 -1.60 15.84
N GLU A 37 9.28 -0.83 15.88
CA GLU A 37 9.87 -0.30 17.12
C GLU A 37 8.89 0.60 17.89
N LYS A 38 8.05 1.36 17.18
CA LYS A 38 6.95 2.14 17.77
C LYS A 38 5.75 1.29 18.23
N GLY A 39 5.82 -0.03 18.11
CA GLY A 39 4.78 -0.97 18.53
C GLY A 39 3.67 -1.22 17.50
N TYR A 40 3.84 -0.76 16.24
CA TYR A 40 2.89 -1.07 15.18
C TYR A 40 3.10 -2.49 14.64
N ASN A 41 2.01 -3.25 14.51
CA ASN A 41 2.05 -4.52 13.79
C ASN A 41 2.00 -4.29 12.27
N VAL A 42 3.18 -4.24 11.64
CA VAL A 42 3.32 -4.03 10.20
C VAL A 42 3.47 -5.37 9.47
N VAL A 43 2.45 -5.70 8.68
CA VAL A 43 2.34 -6.93 7.87
C VAL A 43 2.66 -6.72 6.38
N THR A 44 3.05 -5.50 6.00
CA THR A 44 3.38 -5.13 4.62
C THR A 44 4.53 -5.97 4.07
N LYS A 45 4.34 -6.56 2.89
CA LYS A 45 5.38 -7.30 2.16
C LYS A 45 6.28 -6.34 1.37
N VAL A 46 7.57 -6.64 1.26
CA VAL A 46 8.51 -5.92 0.41
C VAL A 46 8.92 -6.86 -0.72
N LEU A 47 8.48 -6.57 -1.94
CA LEU A 47 8.58 -7.47 -3.10
C LEU A 47 9.29 -6.77 -4.26
N PRO A 48 10.06 -7.49 -5.09
CA PRO A 48 10.61 -6.89 -6.30
C PRO A 48 9.47 -6.51 -7.25
N VAL A 49 9.62 -5.41 -7.97
CA VAL A 49 8.68 -5.01 -9.01
C VAL A 49 8.59 -6.12 -10.07
N SER A 50 7.36 -6.38 -10.51
CA SER A 50 7.08 -7.29 -11.60
C SER A 50 6.26 -6.56 -12.66
N LYS A 51 5.87 -7.25 -13.72
CA LYS A 51 5.10 -6.65 -14.80
C LYS A 51 3.83 -5.99 -14.26
N PHE A 52 3.72 -4.67 -14.44
CA PHE A 52 2.54 -3.90 -14.10
C PHE A 52 1.54 -3.94 -15.27
N TYR A 53 0.29 -4.28 -14.95
CA TYR A 53 -0.81 -4.25 -15.90
C TYR A 53 -1.71 -3.06 -15.54
N PRO A 54 -1.74 -2.00 -16.36
CA PRO A 54 -2.63 -0.88 -16.13
C PRO A 54 -4.08 -1.35 -16.03
N ALA A 55 -4.81 -0.86 -15.02
CA ALA A 55 -6.25 -1.07 -14.92
C ALA A 55 -6.99 -0.32 -16.03
N GLU A 56 -8.23 -0.73 -16.30
CA GLU A 56 -9.11 -0.14 -17.30
C GLU A 56 -9.33 1.37 -17.08
N ASP A 57 -9.61 2.11 -18.15
CA ASP A 57 -9.69 3.58 -18.13
C ASP A 57 -10.71 4.15 -17.13
N TYR A 58 -11.76 3.39 -16.82
CA TYR A 58 -12.78 3.81 -15.86
C TYR A 58 -12.32 3.68 -14.39
N HIS A 59 -11.23 2.95 -14.12
CA HIS A 59 -10.59 2.89 -12.81
C HIS A 59 -9.62 4.06 -12.57
N GLN A 60 -9.10 4.66 -13.64
CA GLN A 60 -8.16 5.77 -13.55
C GLN A 60 -8.86 7.03 -13.02
N ASP A 61 -8.23 7.71 -12.07
CA ASP A 61 -8.72 8.94 -11.41
C ASP A 61 -10.15 8.83 -10.88
N TYR A 62 -10.58 7.63 -10.47
CA TYR A 62 -11.98 7.33 -10.17
C TYR A 62 -12.63 8.33 -9.20
N TYR A 63 -11.97 8.62 -8.07
CA TYR A 63 -12.49 9.53 -7.06
C TYR A 63 -12.60 10.98 -7.56
N GLU A 64 -11.60 11.45 -8.30
CA GLU A 64 -11.60 12.79 -8.89
C GLU A 64 -12.73 12.93 -9.90
N ARG A 65 -12.85 11.98 -10.83
CA ARG A 65 -13.90 11.96 -11.87
C ARG A 65 -15.31 11.85 -11.28
N LYS A 66 -15.46 11.22 -10.12
CA LYS A 66 -16.75 11.09 -9.41
C LYS A 66 -17.00 12.20 -8.39
N GLY A 67 -16.04 13.08 -8.11
CA GLY A 67 -16.14 14.09 -7.05
C GLY A 67 -16.35 13.47 -5.66
N GLN A 68 -15.85 12.25 -5.43
CA GLN A 68 -16.02 11.50 -4.20
C GLN A 68 -14.73 11.48 -3.37
N THR A 69 -14.85 11.30 -2.06
CA THR A 69 -13.70 11.05 -1.18
C THR A 69 -13.37 9.56 -1.13
N PRO A 70 -12.10 9.19 -0.86
CA PRO A 70 -11.73 7.79 -0.70
C PRO A 70 -12.61 7.08 0.34
N TYR A 71 -13.08 5.88 -0.02
CA TYR A 71 -14.05 5.14 0.79
C TYR A 71 -13.44 4.55 2.07
N CYS A 72 -12.23 3.98 1.99
CA CYS A 72 -11.58 3.28 3.10
C CYS A 72 -10.13 3.72 3.37
N HIS A 73 -9.62 4.72 2.62
CA HIS A 73 -8.24 5.18 2.71
C HIS A 73 -8.15 6.57 3.37
N ILE A 74 -7.49 6.64 4.52
CA ILE A 74 -7.33 7.87 5.30
C ILE A 74 -5.85 8.08 5.61
N TYR A 75 -5.35 9.29 5.38
CA TYR A 75 -4.00 9.65 5.77
C TYR A 75 -3.88 9.72 7.30
N GLN A 76 -2.87 9.03 7.84
CA GLN A 76 -2.49 9.13 9.25
C GLN A 76 -1.00 9.42 9.35
N LYS A 77 -0.64 10.53 10.01
CA LYS A 77 0.75 10.86 10.28
C LYS A 77 1.36 9.84 11.27
N LYS A 78 2.43 9.15 10.87
CA LYS A 78 3.16 8.17 11.72
C LYS A 78 4.56 8.65 12.14
N PHE A 79 5.05 9.69 11.48
CA PHE A 79 6.31 10.40 11.75
C PHE A 79 6.07 11.89 11.56
#